data_AF-A0AAP9YAS0-F1
#
_entry.id   AF-A0AAP9YAS0-F1
#
_cell.length_a   1.000
_cell.length_b   1.000
_cell.length_c   1.000
_cell.angle_alpha   90.00
_cell.angle_beta   90.00
_cell.angle_gamma   90.00
#
_symmetry.space_group_name_H-M   'P 1'
#
loop_
_entity.id
_entity.type
_entity.pdbx_description
1 polymer ?
#
loop_
_entity_poly.entity_id
_entity_poly.type
_entity_poly.pdbx_seq_one_letter_code
_entity_poly.pdbx_strand_id
1 'polypeptide(L)'
;MSASLGNVYLDVRCEYVLAKLKMIGNPDGIDEGGDAVMDAVWLGYRDAQACGGSNADSDIPAFFADVPALSRAWRSGWRHRLEVEEIEYCPGCNNEDGHPCPFHDRIEH
;
A
#
# COMPACT_ATOMS: atom_id res chain seq x y z
N MET A 1 -11.45 17.95 -0.72
CA MET A 1 -10.07 17.43 -0.69
C MET A 1 -9.15 18.61 -0.93
N SER A 2 -8.52 19.14 0.12
CA SER A 2 -7.53 20.21 -0.06
C SER A 2 -6.24 19.56 -0.54
N ALA A 3 -5.77 19.93 -1.72
CA ALA A 3 -4.42 19.55 -2.15
C ALA A 3 -3.44 20.28 -1.23
N SER A 4 -2.81 19.54 -0.32
CA SER A 4 -1.60 20.00 0.35
C SER A 4 -0.56 20.26 -0.76
N LEU A 5 0.07 21.43 -0.74
CA LEU A 5 1.25 21.75 -1.59
C LEU A 5 2.50 20.95 -1.16
N GLY A 6 2.35 19.98 -0.25
CA GLY A 6 3.39 19.15 0.32
C GLY A 6 3.67 17.86 -0.47
N ASN A 7 4.83 17.26 -0.18
CA ASN A 7 5.17 15.93 -0.68
C ASN A 7 4.23 14.90 -0.01
N VAL A 8 3.44 14.18 -0.81
CA VAL A 8 2.41 13.24 -0.29
C VAL A 8 2.97 12.17 0.66
N TYR A 9 4.23 11.75 0.48
CA TYR A 9 4.86 10.78 1.38
C TYR A 9 5.28 11.42 2.70
N LEU A 10 5.69 12.69 2.68
CA LEU A 10 5.97 13.46 3.89
C LEU A 10 4.68 13.70 4.68
N ASP A 11 3.57 13.99 4.02
CA ASP A 11 2.28 14.23 4.67
C ASP A 11 1.82 12.97 5.45
N VAL A 12 1.83 11.81 4.79
CA VAL A 12 1.53 10.51 5.44
C VAL A 12 2.49 10.21 6.60
N ARG A 13 3.79 10.50 6.44
CA ARG A 13 4.75 10.32 7.54
C ARG A 13 4.44 11.24 8.73
N CYS A 14 4.09 12.50 8.47
CA CYS A 14 3.73 13.45 9.51
C CYS A 14 2.50 12.99 10.28
N GLU A 15 1.45 12.55 9.59
CA GLU A 15 0.23 12.03 10.20
C GLU A 15 0.51 10.82 11.09
N TYR A 16 1.31 9.86 10.59
CA TYR A 16 1.72 8.70 11.38
C TYR A 16 2.46 9.09 12.67
N VAL A 17 3.44 10.00 12.57
CA VAL A 17 4.21 10.46 13.72
C VAL A 17 3.32 11.20 14.72
N LEU A 18 2.42 12.07 14.26
CA LEU A 18 1.48 12.78 15.13
C LEU A 18 0.57 11.81 15.89
N ALA A 19 0.07 10.75 15.23
CA ALA A 19 -0.71 9.71 15.88
C ALA A 19 0.11 8.98 16.97
N LYS A 20 1.38 8.62 16.70
CA LYS A 20 2.24 7.99 17.71
C LYS A 20 2.56 8.91 18.89
N LEU A 21 2.76 10.20 18.65
CA LEU A 21 2.96 11.18 19.72
C LEU A 21 1.70 11.33 20.60
N LYS A 22 0.50 11.33 20.01
CA LYS A 22 -0.75 11.32 20.77
C LYS A 22 -0.84 10.12 21.71
N MET A 23 -0.44 8.93 21.25
CA MET A 23 -0.43 7.71 22.08
C MET A 23 0.54 7.78 23.26
N ILE A 24 1.62 8.56 23.18
CA ILE A 24 2.49 8.80 24.34
C ILE A 24 1.76 9.63 25.41
N GLY A 25 0.98 10.63 24.98
CA GLY A 25 0.20 11.49 25.89
C GLY A 25 -1.09 10.85 26.40
N ASN A 26 -1.63 9.87 25.69
CA ASN A 26 -2.84 9.14 26.04
C ASN A 26 -2.73 7.67 25.58
N PRO A 27 -2.07 6.80 26.36
CA PRO A 27 -1.78 5.42 25.94
C PRO A 27 -3.03 4.53 25.82
N ASP A 28 -4.12 4.88 26.51
CA ASP A 28 -5.41 4.19 26.44
C ASP A 28 -6.30 4.74 25.30
N GLY A 29 -5.80 5.68 24.51
CA GLY A 29 -6.47 6.26 23.37
C GLY A 29 -6.54 5.34 22.15
N ILE A 30 -7.28 5.77 21.13
CA ILE A 30 -7.33 5.09 19.83
C ILE A 30 -6.06 5.44 19.05
N ASP A 31 -5.37 4.42 18.53
CA ASP A 31 -4.24 4.60 17.62
C ASP A 31 -4.72 4.99 16.22
N GLU A 32 -4.81 6.30 15.99
CA GLU A 32 -5.18 6.89 14.69
C GLU A 32 -4.11 6.67 13.60
N GLY A 33 -2.97 6.01 13.91
CA GLY A 33 -1.91 5.77 12.94
C GLY A 33 -2.30 4.78 11.83
N GLY A 34 -3.44 4.10 11.96
CA GLY A 34 -3.98 3.19 10.96
C GLY A 34 -4.28 3.85 9.62
N ASP A 35 -4.76 5.09 9.61
CA ASP A 35 -5.11 5.81 8.38
C ASP A 35 -3.86 6.09 7.54
N ALA A 36 -2.80 6.60 8.17
CA ALA A 36 -1.51 6.82 7.50
C ALA A 36 -0.88 5.51 6.98
N VAL A 37 -1.11 4.38 7.67
CA VAL A 37 -0.69 3.05 7.16
C VAL A 37 -1.48 2.68 5.91
N MET A 38 -2.80 2.90 5.89
CA MET A 38 -3.62 2.63 4.71
C MET A 38 -3.27 3.56 3.53
N ASP A 39 -2.96 4.83 3.79
CA ASP A 39 -2.52 5.75 2.75
C ASP A 39 -1.16 5.32 2.17
N ALA A 40 -0.24 4.80 2.98
CA ALA A 40 1.00 4.22 2.48
C ALA A 40 0.74 3.01 1.56
N VAL A 41 -0.26 2.16 1.84
CA VAL A 41 -0.69 1.08 0.93
C VAL A 41 -1.15 1.68 -0.40
N TRP A 42 -2.04 2.66 -0.38
CA TRP A 42 -2.55 3.28 -1.61
C TRP A 42 -1.45 3.94 -2.44
N LEU A 43 -0.50 4.61 -1.80
CA LEU A 43 0.66 5.18 -2.47
C LEU A 43 1.50 4.09 -3.14
N GLY A 44 1.76 2.97 -2.46
CA GLY A 44 2.49 1.84 -3.05
C GLY A 44 1.81 1.25 -4.28
N TYR A 45 0.48 1.07 -4.22
CA TYR A 45 -0.32 0.60 -5.34
C TYR A 45 -0.22 1.55 -6.55
N ARG A 46 -0.41 2.85 -6.30
CA ARG A 46 -0.34 3.88 -7.33
C ARG A 46 1.04 3.97 -7.98
N ASP A 47 2.09 3.90 -7.17
CA ASP A 47 3.47 3.99 -7.67
C ASP A 47 3.81 2.79 -8.55
N ALA A 48 3.39 1.58 -8.15
CA ALA A 48 3.52 0.36 -8.97
C ALA A 48 2.82 0.51 -10.33
N GLN A 49 1.61 1.09 -10.32
CA GLN A 49 0.84 1.35 -11.53
C GLN A 49 1.56 2.35 -12.46
N ALA A 50 2.18 3.40 -11.91
CA ALA A 50 2.91 4.40 -12.68
C ALA A 50 4.21 3.86 -13.29
N CYS A 51 4.86 2.90 -12.62
CA CYS A 51 6.12 2.30 -13.06
C CYS A 51 5.95 1.12 -14.03
N GLY A 52 4.72 0.68 -14.33
CA GLY A 52 4.48 -0.46 -15.23
C GLY A 52 5.11 -1.78 -14.75
N GLY A 53 5.17 -1.98 -13.43
CA GLY A 53 5.61 -3.23 -12.81
C GLY A 53 7.11 -3.48 -12.73
N SER A 54 7.98 -2.50 -13.03
CA SER A 54 9.43 -2.67 -12.86
C SER A 54 9.85 -2.85 -11.38
N ASN A 55 10.83 -3.72 -11.13
CA ASN A 55 11.17 -4.26 -9.81
C ASN A 55 11.43 -3.20 -8.72
N ALA A 56 10.70 -3.31 -7.60
CA ALA A 56 10.43 -2.21 -6.67
C ALA A 56 11.16 -2.24 -5.33
N ASP A 57 11.84 -3.35 -5.03
CA ASP A 57 12.33 -3.56 -3.66
C ASP A 57 13.48 -2.59 -3.27
N SER A 58 14.00 -1.86 -4.26
CA SER A 58 15.07 -0.85 -4.10
C SER A 58 14.56 0.57 -3.89
N ASP A 59 13.32 0.89 -4.26
CA ASP A 59 12.85 2.28 -4.46
C ASP A 59 11.74 2.70 -3.48
N ILE A 60 11.82 2.24 -2.24
CA ILE A 60 10.88 2.69 -1.20
C ILE A 60 11.05 4.20 -1.01
N PRO A 61 9.95 4.98 -0.96
CA PRO A 61 10.03 6.41 -0.69
C PRO A 61 10.85 6.70 0.56
N ALA A 62 11.80 7.64 0.48
CA ALA A 62 12.72 7.96 1.57
C ALA A 62 11.99 8.30 2.88
N PHE A 63 10.80 8.91 2.80
CA PHE A 63 9.96 9.22 3.95
C PHE A 63 9.34 7.98 4.64
N PHE A 64 9.37 6.81 4.01
CA PHE A 64 8.86 5.56 4.59
C PHE A 64 9.98 4.56 4.93
N ALA A 65 11.17 4.69 4.33
CA ALA A 65 12.24 3.70 4.36
C ALA A 65 12.68 3.29 5.78
N ASP A 66 12.73 4.23 6.71
CA ASP A 66 13.14 4.02 8.11
C ASP A 66 11.96 3.79 9.08
N VAL A 67 10.71 3.80 8.59
CA VAL A 67 9.51 3.55 9.39
C VAL A 67 8.96 2.17 9.00
N PRO A 68 9.18 1.11 9.81
CA PRO A 68 8.82 -0.26 9.42
C PRO A 68 7.34 -0.46 9.07
N ALA A 69 6.43 0.26 9.72
CA ALA A 69 5.00 0.18 9.42
C ALA A 69 4.69 0.74 8.02
N LEU A 70 5.18 1.94 7.70
CA LEU A 70 4.91 2.60 6.42
C LEU A 70 5.63 1.92 5.25
N SER A 71 6.88 1.49 5.43
CA SER A 71 7.62 0.76 4.38
C SER A 71 6.97 -0.58 4.04
N ARG A 72 6.49 -1.34 5.04
CA ARG A 72 5.75 -2.58 4.79
C ARG A 72 4.42 -2.33 4.11
N ALA A 73 3.70 -1.30 4.54
CA ALA A 73 2.42 -0.93 3.96
C ALA A 73 2.55 -0.55 2.48
N TRP A 74 3.51 0.32 2.16
CA TRP A 74 3.81 0.69 0.78
C TRP A 74 4.19 -0.52 -0.08
N ARG A 75 5.09 -1.40 0.41
CA ARG A 75 5.41 -2.66 -0.29
C ARG A 75 4.19 -3.56 -0.49
N SER A 76 3.27 -3.57 0.46
CA SER A 76 2.02 -4.35 0.35
C SER A 76 1.15 -3.83 -0.78
N GLY A 77 0.95 -2.51 -0.86
CA GLY A 77 0.20 -1.91 -1.96
C GLY A 77 0.86 -2.14 -3.31
N TRP A 78 2.19 -2.03 -3.37
CA TRP A 78 2.95 -2.33 -4.59
C TRP A 78 2.71 -3.77 -5.05
N ARG A 79 2.92 -4.76 -4.17
CA ARG A 79 2.73 -6.17 -4.49
C ARG A 79 1.29 -6.44 -4.93
N HIS A 80 0.32 -5.84 -4.25
CA HIS A 80 -1.08 -6.00 -4.61
C HIS A 80 -1.36 -5.50 -6.03
N ARG A 81 -0.77 -4.38 -6.47
CA ARG A 81 -0.91 -3.93 -7.86
C ARG A 81 -0.34 -4.95 -8.85
N LEU A 82 0.81 -5.54 -8.56
CA LEU A 82 1.40 -6.57 -9.42
C LEU A 82 0.52 -7.83 -9.48
N GLU A 83 -0.05 -8.26 -8.37
CA GLU A 83 -1.00 -9.38 -8.31
C GLU A 83 -2.27 -9.09 -9.12
N VAL A 84 -2.83 -7.89 -8.99
CA VAL A 84 -4.00 -7.46 -9.79
C VAL A 84 -3.66 -7.47 -11.28
N GLU A 85 -2.49 -6.95 -11.67
CA GLU A 85 -2.02 -6.95 -13.06
C GLU A 85 -1.85 -8.38 -13.59
N GLU A 86 -1.26 -9.27 -12.80
CA GLU A 86 -1.12 -10.69 -13.16
C GLU A 86 -2.48 -11.36 -13.40
N ILE A 87 -3.46 -11.11 -12.52
CA ILE A 87 -4.83 -11.64 -12.63
C ILE A 87 -5.55 -11.05 -13.84
N GLU A 88 -5.44 -9.73 -14.07
CA GLU A 88 -6.05 -9.03 -15.22
C GLU A 88 -5.60 -9.62 -16.56
N TYR A 89 -4.35 -10.09 -16.66
CA TYR A 89 -3.81 -10.68 -17.88
C TYR A 89 -3.82 -12.21 -17.89
N CYS A 90 -4.31 -12.86 -16.84
CA CYS A 90 -4.37 -14.32 -16.75
C CYS A 90 -5.52 -14.89 -17.59
N PRO A 91 -5.25 -15.73 -18.61
CA PRO A 91 -6.31 -16.34 -19.42
C PRO A 91 -7.21 -17.28 -18.62
N GLY A 92 -6.69 -17.87 -17.54
CA GLY A 92 -7.47 -18.72 -16.63
C GLY A 92 -8.46 -17.93 -15.78
N CYS A 93 -8.06 -16.75 -15.28
CA CYS A 93 -8.94 -15.87 -14.49
C CYS A 93 -10.01 -15.20 -15.36
N ASN A 94 -9.70 -14.93 -16.63
CA ASN A 94 -10.60 -14.27 -17.57
C ASN A 94 -11.27 -15.25 -18.55
N ASN A 95 -11.38 -16.54 -18.19
CA ASN A 95 -12.16 -17.49 -18.99
C ASN A 95 -13.67 -17.21 -18.84
N GLU A 96 -14.42 -17.37 -19.92
CA GLU A 96 -15.89 -17.22 -19.89
C GLU A 96 -16.58 -18.48 -19.33
N ASP A 97 -15.84 -19.58 -19.17
CA ASP A 97 -16.35 -20.88 -18.75
C ASP A 97 -16.68 -20.95 -17.25
N GLY A 98 -16.24 -19.97 -16.46
CA GLY A 98 -16.49 -19.90 -15.02
C GLY A 98 -15.74 -20.96 -14.20
N HIS A 99 -14.76 -21.63 -14.80
CA HIS A 99 -13.91 -22.59 -14.12
C HIS A 99 -12.85 -21.91 -13.25
N PRO A 100 -12.48 -22.48 -12.09
CA PRO A 100 -11.37 -21.97 -11.30
C PRO A 100 -10.09 -21.83 -12.14
N CYS A 101 -9.35 -20.74 -11.94
CA CYS A 101 -8.07 -20.55 -12.59
C CYS A 101 -7.08 -21.62 -12.11
N PRO A 102 -6.35 -22.32 -12.99
CA PRO A 102 -5.37 -23.33 -12.60
C PRO A 102 -4.05 -22.73 -12.07
N PHE A 103 -3.86 -21.41 -12.20
CA PHE A 103 -2.63 -20.71 -11.82
C PHE A 103 -2.77 -19.91 -10.52
N HIS A 104 -4.00 -19.53 -10.17
CA HIS A 104 -4.31 -18.72 -9.00
C HIS A 104 -5.42 -19.42 -8.23
N ASP A 105 -5.07 -20.02 -7.09
CA ASP A 105 -6.08 -20.45 -6.14
C ASP A 105 -6.84 -19.21 -5.67
N ARG A 106 -8.17 -19.27 -5.61
CA ARG A 106 -8.96 -18.19 -5.00
C ARG A 106 -8.51 -18.07 -3.55
N ILE A 107 -7.67 -17.08 -3.26
CA ILE A 107 -7.34 -16.71 -1.89
C ILE A 107 -8.62 -16.09 -1.33
N GLU A 108 -9.43 -16.92 -0.66
CA GLU A 108 -10.48 -16.43 0.23
C GLU A 108 -9.79 -15.65 1.34
N HIS A 109 -10.06 -14.33 1.39
CA HIS A 109 -9.70 -13.46 2.50
C HIS A 109 -10.83 -13.44 3.53
#